data_AF-A0A954VZ01-F1
#
_entry.id   AF-A0A954VZ01-F1
#
_cell.length_a   1.000
_cell.length_b   1.000
_cell.length_c   1.000
_cell.angle_alpha   90.00
_cell.angle_beta   90.00
_cell.angle_gamma   90.00
#
_symmetry.space_group_name_H-M   'P 1'
#
loop_
_entity.id
_entity.type
_entity.pdbx_description
1 polymer ?
#
loop_
_entity_poly.entity_id
_entity_poly.type
_entity_poly.pdbx_seq_one_letter_code
_entity_poly.pdbx_strand_id
1 'polypeptide(L)'
;EVAIDEAKTHLRNAPKLRSHRPAGVIQEIYGLFIAHFIIRKLALEAATKAEVSPRRISFTGTINVLRACLPEAPRSRHLMSQWYESLIEEISLQVLPPRRNRINPRVIKRPQSKWPKKREKHRKSPPLEKKFEETVVLVT
;
A
#
# COMPACT_ATOMS: atom_id res chain seq x y z
N GLU A 1 -9.63 -2.07 -6.31
CA GLU A 1 -8.42 -2.87 -6.64
C GLU A 1 -7.33 -2.81 -5.57
N VAL A 2 -6.92 -1.63 -5.06
CA VAL A 2 -5.82 -1.48 -4.06
C VAL A 2 -5.97 -2.37 -2.82
N ALA A 3 -7.14 -2.40 -2.17
CA ALA A 3 -7.35 -3.20 -0.96
C ALA A 3 -7.21 -4.71 -1.21
N ILE A 4 -7.61 -5.19 -2.39
CA ILE A 4 -7.49 -6.61 -2.76
C ILE A 4 -6.02 -6.98 -2.95
N ASP A 5 -5.25 -6.12 -3.63
CA ASP A 5 -3.81 -6.33 -3.83
C ASP A 5 -3.05 -6.33 -2.50
N GLU A 6 -3.37 -5.39 -1.61
CA GLU A 6 -2.77 -5.34 -0.26
C GLU A 6 -3.04 -6.59 0.55
N ALA A 7 -4.30 -7.03 0.60
CA ALA A 7 -4.68 -8.22 1.33
C ALA A 7 -4.07 -9.48 0.71
N LYS A 8 -4.05 -9.60 -0.63
CA LYS A 8 -3.64 -10.82 -1.32
C LYS A 8 -2.13 -10.94 -1.50
N THR A 9 -1.44 -9.83 -1.75
CA THR A 9 -0.04 -9.77 -2.16
C THR A 9 0.87 -9.33 -1.01
N HIS A 10 0.48 -8.29 -0.26
CA HIS A 10 1.37 -7.66 0.72
C HIS A 10 1.18 -8.17 2.14
N LEU A 11 -0.04 -8.56 2.51
CA LEU A 11 -0.35 -9.04 3.85
C LEU A 11 -0.14 -10.55 4.01
N ARG A 12 -0.29 -11.32 2.93
CA ARG A 12 -0.05 -12.77 2.96
C ARG A 12 1.44 -13.05 2.86
N ASN A 13 1.98 -13.68 3.90
CA ASN A 13 3.36 -14.17 3.91
C ASN A 13 3.54 -15.50 3.12
N ALA A 14 2.45 -16.18 2.74
CA ALA A 14 2.50 -17.46 2.03
C ALA A 14 1.34 -17.60 1.02
N PRO A 15 1.51 -18.38 -0.05
CA PRO A 15 0.47 -18.57 -1.08
C PRO A 15 -0.77 -19.32 -0.56
N LYS A 16 -0.63 -20.14 0.49
CA LYS A 16 -1.69 -20.97 1.07
C LYS A 16 -1.96 -20.56 2.53
N LEU A 17 -3.20 -20.75 2.98
CA LEU A 17 -3.56 -20.67 4.40
C LEU A 17 -2.98 -21.89 5.14
N ARG A 18 -2.68 -21.75 6.42
CA ARG A 18 -1.89 -22.75 7.17
C ARG A 18 -2.76 -23.84 7.77
N SER A 19 -4.00 -23.53 8.12
CA SER A 19 -4.91 -24.44 8.80
C SER A 19 -5.48 -25.46 7.82
N HIS A 20 -5.49 -26.72 8.26
CA HIS A 20 -6.11 -27.83 7.52
C HIS A 20 -7.54 -28.13 8.04
N ARG A 21 -8.07 -27.32 8.96
CA ARG A 21 -9.43 -27.46 9.50
C ARG A 21 -10.31 -26.31 8.99
N PRO A 22 -11.55 -26.55 8.53
CA PRO A 22 -12.43 -25.50 8.01
C PRO A 22 -12.59 -24.29 8.94
N ALA A 23 -12.80 -24.53 10.24
CA ALA A 23 -12.93 -23.46 11.22
C ALA A 23 -11.64 -22.61 11.36
N GLY A 24 -10.46 -23.24 11.31
CA GLY A 24 -9.19 -22.51 11.39
C GLY A 24 -8.88 -21.72 10.13
N VAL A 25 -9.32 -22.21 8.96
CA VAL A 25 -9.24 -21.45 7.70
C VAL A 25 -10.06 -20.16 7.79
N ILE A 26 -11.28 -20.23 8.33
CA ILE A 26 -12.14 -19.07 8.55
C ILE A 26 -11.46 -18.08 9.51
N GLN A 27 -10.89 -18.58 10.61
CA GLN A 27 -10.16 -17.76 11.58
C GLN A 27 -8.96 -17.03 10.94
N GLU A 28 -8.17 -17.71 10.11
CA GLU A 28 -7.04 -17.08 9.41
C GLU A 28 -7.50 -15.97 8.47
N ILE A 29 -8.60 -16.15 7.75
CA ILE A 29 -9.17 -15.12 6.87
C ILE A 29 -9.60 -13.89 7.67
N TYR A 30 -10.30 -14.08 8.79
CA TYR A 30 -10.65 -12.96 9.68
C TYR A 30 -9.41 -12.27 10.25
N GLY A 31 -8.37 -13.03 10.62
CA GLY A 31 -7.10 -12.47 11.05
C GLY A 31 -6.45 -11.57 10.00
N LEU A 32 -6.49 -11.97 8.73
CA LEU A 32 -6.01 -11.14 7.62
C LEU A 32 -6.84 -9.85 7.46
N PHE A 33 -8.17 -9.93 7.57
CA PHE A 33 -9.00 -8.73 7.50
C PHE A 33 -8.71 -7.76 8.65
N ILE A 34 -8.67 -8.26 9.89
CA ILE A 34 -8.35 -7.43 11.06
C ILE A 34 -6.97 -6.77 10.90
N ALA A 35 -5.95 -7.53 10.48
CA ALA A 35 -4.63 -6.98 10.25
C ALA A 35 -4.63 -5.89 9.17
N HIS A 36 -5.34 -6.09 8.04
CA HIS A 36 -5.49 -5.07 7.00
C HIS A 36 -6.12 -3.78 7.55
N PHE A 37 -7.22 -3.91 8.30
CA PHE A 37 -7.90 -2.78 8.91
C PHE A 37 -6.99 -2.01 9.89
N ILE A 38 -6.26 -2.72 10.76
CA ILE A 38 -5.34 -2.11 11.72
C ILE A 38 -4.26 -1.32 10.96
N ILE A 39 -3.62 -1.92 9.97
CA ILE A 39 -2.57 -1.25 9.17
C ILE A 39 -3.14 0.00 8.48
N ARG A 40 -4.36 -0.08 7.93
CA ARG A 40 -5.01 1.07 7.28
C ARG A 40 -5.43 2.17 8.24
N LYS A 41 -5.87 1.81 9.45
CA LYS A 41 -6.15 2.77 10.52
C LYS A 41 -4.89 3.51 10.94
N LEU A 42 -3.79 2.80 11.13
CA LEU A 42 -2.49 3.40 11.46
C LEU A 42 -1.99 4.32 10.34
N ALA A 43 -2.12 3.89 9.08
CA ALA A 43 -1.77 4.72 7.94
C ALA A 43 -2.64 5.99 7.84
N LEU A 44 -3.92 5.93 8.20
CA LEU A 44 -4.81 7.10 8.26
C LEU A 44 -4.37 8.11 9.33
N GLU A 45 -4.03 7.63 10.53
CA GLU A 45 -3.55 8.51 11.61
C GLU A 45 -2.20 9.14 11.27
N ALA A 46 -1.28 8.35 10.75
CA ALA A 46 0.01 8.83 10.27
C ALA A 46 -0.13 9.85 9.13
N ALA A 47 -1.07 9.63 8.20
CA ALA A 47 -1.35 10.57 7.13
C ALA A 47 -1.93 11.89 7.65
N THR A 48 -2.77 11.81 8.69
CA THR A 48 -3.31 13.00 9.38
C THR A 48 -2.17 13.80 10.02
N LYS A 49 -1.24 13.12 10.70
CA LYS A 49 -0.05 13.76 11.30
C LYS A 49 0.89 14.38 10.25
N ALA A 50 1.06 13.73 9.10
CA ALA A 50 1.90 14.23 8.00
C ALA A 50 1.17 15.22 7.05
N GLU A 51 -0.11 15.54 7.31
CA GLU A 51 -0.94 16.41 6.47
C GLU A 51 -1.00 15.97 4.98
N VAL A 52 -1.02 14.66 4.74
CA VAL A 52 -1.11 14.08 3.39
C VAL A 52 -2.37 13.22 3.23
N SER A 53 -2.77 12.96 1.98
CA SER A 53 -3.82 11.96 1.73
C SER A 53 -3.42 10.59 2.32
N PRO A 54 -4.33 9.85 2.98
CA PRO A 54 -4.06 8.50 3.48
C PRO A 54 -3.59 7.51 2.42
N ARG A 55 -3.91 7.78 1.14
CA ARG A 55 -3.45 6.98 -0.01
C ARG A 55 -1.97 7.19 -0.32
N ARG A 56 -1.34 8.21 0.25
CA ARG A 56 0.10 8.51 0.11
C ARG A 56 0.95 7.81 1.15
N ILE A 57 0.40 7.26 2.22
CA ILE A 57 1.18 6.45 3.16
C ILE A 57 1.38 5.04 2.59
N SER A 58 2.63 4.58 2.57
CA SER A 58 3.00 3.26 2.03
C SER A 58 2.49 2.13 2.93
N PHE A 59 1.59 1.29 2.41
CA PHE A 59 1.06 0.14 3.16
C PHE A 59 2.16 -0.85 3.59
N THR A 60 3.09 -1.16 2.69
CA THR A 60 4.23 -2.03 3.01
C THR A 60 5.24 -1.36 3.92
N GLY A 61 5.43 -0.03 3.80
CA GLY A 61 6.21 0.76 4.75
C GLY A 61 5.64 0.65 6.16
N THR A 62 4.33 0.84 6.32
CA THR A 62 3.63 0.67 7.60
C THR A 62 3.82 -0.73 8.19
N ILE A 63 3.74 -1.80 7.37
CA ILE A 63 4.01 -3.17 7.83
C ILE A 63 5.44 -3.32 8.35
N ASN A 64 6.43 -2.77 7.64
CA ASN A 64 7.84 -2.88 8.02
C ASN A 64 8.12 -2.15 9.33
N VAL A 65 7.59 -0.94 9.49
CA VAL A 65 7.67 -0.18 10.74
C VAL A 65 7.03 -0.96 11.89
N LEU A 66 5.80 -1.46 11.70
CA LEU A 66 5.13 -2.30 12.71
C LEU A 66 5.95 -3.52 13.10
N ARG A 67 6.52 -4.25 12.12
CA ARG A 67 7.34 -5.43 12.40
C ARG A 67 8.60 -5.08 13.19
N ALA A 68 9.20 -3.92 12.95
CA ALA A 68 10.37 -3.44 13.68
C ALA A 68 10.01 -3.00 15.11
N CYS A 69 8.90 -2.28 15.30
CA CYS A 69 8.55 -1.69 16.60
C CYS A 69 7.81 -2.66 17.54
N LEU A 70 6.99 -3.57 17.00
CA LEU A 70 6.14 -4.46 17.83
C LEU A 70 6.87 -5.30 18.87
N PRO A 71 8.08 -5.86 18.60
CA PRO A 71 8.85 -6.58 19.62
C PRO A 71 9.21 -5.74 20.84
N GLU A 72 9.29 -4.42 20.69
CA GLU A 72 9.64 -3.46 21.74
C GLU A 72 8.41 -2.84 22.42
N ALA A 73 7.21 -3.27 22.06
CA ALA A 73 5.97 -2.72 22.62
C ALA A 73 5.91 -2.91 24.14
N PRO A 74 5.77 -1.82 24.92
CA PRO A 74 5.80 -1.90 26.37
C PRO A 74 4.52 -2.52 26.94
N ARG A 75 4.59 -3.18 28.10
CA ARG A 75 3.39 -3.69 28.79
C ARG A 75 2.69 -2.64 29.66
N SER A 76 3.43 -1.59 30.08
CA SER A 76 2.87 -0.50 30.90
C SER A 76 1.96 0.39 30.06
N ARG A 77 0.76 0.70 30.59
CA ARG A 77 -0.23 1.55 29.90
C ARG A 77 0.31 2.95 29.57
N HIS A 78 1.09 3.53 30.49
CA HIS A 78 1.65 4.88 30.29
C HIS A 78 2.69 4.88 29.16
N LEU A 79 3.63 3.94 29.19
CA LEU A 79 4.65 3.79 28.14
C LEU A 79 4.05 3.40 26.79
N MET A 80 2.93 2.65 26.78
CA MET A 80 2.24 2.27 25.55
C MET A 80 1.72 3.48 24.78
N SER A 81 1.25 4.51 25.47
CA SER A 81 0.73 5.72 24.81
C SER A 81 1.87 6.47 24.09
N GLN A 82 3.00 6.65 24.78
CA GLN A 82 4.20 7.26 24.20
C GLN A 82 4.77 6.43 23.04
N TRP A 83 4.88 5.12 23.22
CA TRP A 83 5.33 4.20 22.16
C TRP A 83 4.42 4.25 20.93
N TYR A 84 3.10 4.35 21.14
CA TYR A 84 2.13 4.46 20.05
C TYR A 84 2.29 5.78 19.28
N GLU A 85 2.51 6.90 19.97
CA GLU A 85 2.79 8.17 19.32
C GLU A 85 4.08 8.14 18.48
N SER A 86 5.14 7.53 19.01
CA SER A 86 6.39 7.30 18.26
C SER A 86 6.18 6.37 17.07
N LEU A 87 5.37 5.33 17.22
CA LEU A 87 4.99 4.44 16.11
C LEU A 87 4.30 5.21 14.98
N ILE A 88 3.31 6.06 15.32
CA ILE A 88 2.61 6.88 14.33
C ILE A 88 3.56 7.87 13.66
N GLU A 89 4.51 8.44 14.41
CA GLU A 89 5.55 9.31 13.85
C GLU A 89 6.41 8.61 12.81
N GLU A 90 6.93 7.42 13.14
CA GLU A 90 7.74 6.64 12.22
C GLU A 90 6.95 6.22 10.96
N ILE A 91 5.67 5.86 11.12
CA ILE A 91 4.79 5.56 9.98
C ILE A 91 4.53 6.82 9.15
N SER A 92 4.43 8.00 9.76
CA SER A 92 4.17 9.26 9.06
C SER A 92 5.30 9.63 8.10
N LEU A 93 6.52 9.12 8.33
CA LEU A 93 7.67 9.28 7.42
C LEU A 93 7.55 8.40 6.15
N GLN A 94 6.67 7.38 6.14
CA GLN A 94 6.51 6.44 5.03
C GLN A 94 5.66 7.00 3.88
N VAL A 95 5.87 8.27 3.53
CA VAL A 95 5.13 8.96 2.45
C VAL A 95 5.67 8.55 1.09
N LEU A 96 4.78 8.03 0.24
CA LEU A 96 5.06 7.70 -1.14
C LEU A 96 5.39 8.96 -1.94
N PRO A 97 6.37 8.90 -2.86
CA PRO A 97 6.68 10.02 -3.74
C PRO A 97 5.46 10.38 -4.61
N PRO A 98 5.39 11.62 -5.12
CA PRO A 98 4.32 12.02 -6.02
C PRO A 98 4.27 11.10 -7.25
N ARG A 99 3.05 10.91 -7.77
CA ARG A 99 2.82 10.06 -8.94
C ARG A 99 3.62 10.61 -10.12
N ARG A 100 4.56 9.83 -10.64
CA ARG A 100 5.35 10.21 -11.82
C ARG A 100 4.44 10.38 -13.04
N ASN A 101 4.67 11.43 -13.82
CA ASN A 101 3.89 11.73 -15.02
C ASN A 101 4.35 10.90 -16.24
N ARG A 102 4.29 9.57 -16.11
CA ARG A 102 4.82 8.62 -17.09
C ARG A 102 3.75 8.15 -18.07
N ILE A 103 4.15 7.98 -19.33
CA ILE A 103 3.38 7.26 -20.33
C ILE A 103 3.96 5.84 -20.44
N ASN A 104 3.13 4.83 -20.20
CA ASN A 104 3.48 3.43 -20.45
C ASN A 104 2.59 2.89 -21.57
N PRO A 105 3.03 2.98 -22.85
CA PRO A 105 2.23 2.48 -23.96
C PRO A 105 1.91 0.99 -23.75
N ARG A 106 0.66 0.61 -24.00
CA ARG A 106 0.20 -0.77 -23.81
C ARG A 106 0.63 -1.66 -24.99
N VAL A 107 1.92 -1.98 -25.03
CA VAL A 107 2.61 -2.69 -26.12
C VAL A 107 3.49 -3.81 -25.56
N ILE A 108 3.70 -4.88 -26.33
CA ILE A 108 4.48 -6.06 -25.91
C ILE A 108 5.70 -6.28 -26.82
N LYS A 109 6.82 -6.79 -26.28
CA LYS A 109 8.06 -7.00 -27.06
C LYS A 109 7.88 -8.01 -28.20
N ARG A 110 7.15 -9.09 -27.93
CA ARG A 110 6.78 -10.14 -28.88
C ARG A 110 5.25 -10.24 -28.92
N PRO A 111 4.60 -9.89 -30.04
CA PRO A 111 3.14 -9.91 -30.11
C PRO A 111 2.63 -11.34 -30.13
N GLN A 112 1.97 -11.77 -29.05
CA GLN A 112 1.30 -13.08 -28.94
C GLN A 112 -0.18 -12.94 -28.54
N SER A 113 -0.70 -11.72 -28.57
CA SER A 113 -2.08 -11.38 -28.18
C SER A 113 -2.54 -10.15 -28.97
N LYS A 114 -3.73 -9.64 -28.67
CA LYS A 114 -4.30 -8.41 -29.26
C LYS A 114 -3.47 -7.13 -29.06
N TRP A 115 -2.40 -7.18 -28.26
CA TRP A 115 -1.59 -6.00 -27.97
C TRP A 115 -0.51 -5.74 -29.05
N PRO A 116 -0.34 -4.50 -29.52
CA PRO A 116 0.65 -4.17 -30.56
C PRO A 116 2.10 -4.45 -30.13
N LYS A 117 2.97 -4.73 -31.10
CA LYS A 117 4.42 -4.88 -30.88
C LYS A 117 5.07 -3.57 -30.43
N LYS A 118 5.96 -3.63 -29.43
CA LYS A 118 6.75 -2.49 -28.95
C LYS A 118 7.72 -2.03 -30.06
N ARG A 119 7.69 -0.74 -30.40
CA ARG A 119 8.52 -0.07 -31.42
C ARG A 119 9.34 1.04 -30.75
N GLU A 120 10.31 1.61 -31.49
CA GLU A 120 11.19 2.67 -30.98
C GLU A 120 10.42 3.90 -30.46
N LYS A 121 9.36 4.33 -31.17
CA LYS A 121 8.48 5.42 -30.74
C LYS A 121 7.83 5.23 -29.36
N HIS A 122 7.77 4.00 -28.85
CA HIS A 122 7.23 3.68 -27.51
C HIS A 122 8.29 3.70 -26.40
N ARG A 123 9.58 3.92 -26.72
CA ARG A 123 10.67 3.95 -25.73
C ARG A 123 10.91 5.35 -25.16
N LYS A 124 10.69 6.39 -25.98
CA LYS A 124 10.96 7.80 -25.65
C LYS A 124 9.68 8.65 -25.67
N SER A 125 8.58 8.11 -25.16
CA SER A 125 7.36 8.91 -25.03
C SER A 125 7.64 10.06 -24.07
N PRO A 126 7.42 11.32 -24.48
CA PRO A 126 7.62 12.45 -23.58
C PRO A 126 6.71 12.31 -22.35
N PRO A 127 7.12 12.84 -21.18
CA PRO A 127 6.21 12.97 -20.05
C PRO A 127 4.95 13.74 -20.46
N LEU A 128 3.82 13.47 -19.80
CA LEU A 128 2.64 14.31 -20.02
C LEU A 128 2.95 15.73 -19.53
N GLU A 129 2.41 16.73 -20.25
CA GLU A 129 2.56 18.14 -19.87
C GLU A 129 1.71 18.48 -18.65
N LYS A 130 0.47 18.02 -18.63
CA LYS A 130 -0.46 18.20 -17.49
C LYS A 130 -0.27 17.10 -16.47
N LYS A 131 -0.36 17.45 -15.19
CA LYS A 131 -0.43 16.47 -14.09
C LYS A 131 -1.77 15.75 -14.12
N PHE A 132 -1.82 14.59 -13.47
CA PHE A 132 -3.06 13.82 -13.36
C PHE A 132 -4.18 14.63 -12.69
N GLU A 133 -3.87 15.38 -11.65
CA GLU A 133 -4.80 16.26 -10.92
C GLU A 133 -5.41 17.35 -11.82
N GLU A 134 -4.62 17.89 -12.76
CA GLU A 134 -5.05 18.92 -13.72
C GLU A 134 -5.87 18.33 -14.89
N THR A 135 -5.79 17.02 -15.10
CA THR A 135 -6.41 16.34 -16.25
C THR A 135 -7.83 15.87 -15.93
N VAL A 136 -8.13 15.52 -14.68
CA VAL A 136 -9.43 15.03 -14.26
C VAL A 136 -10.22 16.16 -13.61
N VAL A 137 -11.08 16.81 -14.40
CA VAL A 137 -12.04 17.78 -13.88
C VAL A 137 -13.28 17.01 -13.41
N LEU A 138 -13.51 16.98 -12.09
CA LEU A 138 -14.79 16.54 -11.56
C LEU A 138 -15.79 17.67 -11.78
N VAL A 139 -16.74 17.46 -12.69
CA VAL A 139 -17.87 18.39 -12.86
C VAL A 139 -18.83 18.12 -11.70
N THR A 140 -18.93 19.08 -10.80
CA THR A 140 -19.97 19.16 -9.77
C THR A 140 -21.20 19.86 -10.30
#